data_AF-A0A060Y193-F1
#
_entry.id   AF-A0A060Y193-F1
#
_cell.length_a   1.000
_cell.length_b   1.000
_cell.length_c   1.000
_cell.angle_alpha   90.00
_cell.angle_beta   90.00
_cell.angle_gamma   90.00
#
_symmetry.space_group_name_H-M   'P 1'
#
loop_
_entity.id
_entity.type
_entity.pdbx_description
1 polymer ?
#
loop_
_entity_poly.entity_id
_entity_poly.type
_entity_poly.pdbx_seq_one_letter_code
_entity_poly.pdbx_strand_id
1 'polypeptide(L)'
;MTLVCTTHGGFPEHQVTWRTHNRTLERHEAVTKTTQDPGTGTYNISSRVNVTEGQNITCSIYNPILNETQSNFIVIPASKEENHLLKWILAAVCPLVVLLTAVVLCVKYPNLRKSWRKMIHCCPEPEPENTAQEPEIAELNPQQ
;
A
#
# COMPACT_ATOMS: atom_id res chain seq x y z
N MET A 1 -5.52 -13.71 8.95
CA MET A 1 -4.97 -12.93 10.09
C MET A 1 -5.58 -13.42 11.40
N THR A 2 -5.02 -13.02 12.55
CA THR A 2 -5.50 -13.47 13.87
C THR A 2 -5.91 -12.26 14.70
N LEU A 3 -7.09 -12.32 15.31
CA LEU A 3 -7.57 -11.32 16.26
C LEU A 3 -7.52 -11.87 17.67
N VAL A 4 -7.23 -10.99 18.63
CA VAL A 4 -7.17 -11.32 20.06
C VAL A 4 -8.02 -10.29 20.81
N CYS A 5 -8.92 -10.78 21.66
CA CYS A 5 -9.75 -9.98 22.55
C CYS A 5 -9.40 -10.35 24.00
N THR A 6 -9.07 -9.34 24.81
CA THR A 6 -8.61 -9.54 26.19
C THR A 6 -9.42 -8.70 27.16
N THR A 7 -9.68 -9.28 28.34
CA THR A 7 -10.30 -8.58 29.48
C THR A 7 -9.52 -8.89 30.75
N HIS A 8 -9.53 -7.94 31.68
CA HIS A 8 -8.82 -8.05 32.95
C HIS A 8 -9.71 -7.65 34.11
N GLY A 9 -9.57 -8.33 35.25
CA GLY A 9 -10.24 -7.93 36.49
C GLY A 9 -11.75 -8.14 36.53
N GLY A 10 -12.30 -9.00 35.66
CA GLY A 10 -13.74 -9.23 35.60
C GLY A 10 -14.25 -10.13 36.73
N PHE A 11 -15.38 -9.81 37.35
CA PHE A 11 -16.12 -10.76 38.19
C PHE A 11 -17.62 -10.79 37.84
N PRO A 12 -18.27 -11.97 37.77
CA PRO A 12 -17.71 -13.34 37.91
C PRO A 12 -16.99 -13.74 36.61
N GLU A 13 -16.82 -15.03 36.29
CA GLU A 13 -16.30 -15.43 34.99
C GLU A 13 -17.22 -14.91 33.85
N HIS A 14 -16.65 -14.17 32.90
CA HIS A 14 -17.40 -13.55 31.80
C HIS A 14 -17.49 -14.49 30.60
N GLN A 15 -18.49 -14.29 29.75
CA GLN A 15 -18.64 -15.03 28.51
C GLN A 15 -18.16 -14.21 27.32
N VAL A 16 -17.27 -14.77 26.50
CA VAL A 16 -16.79 -14.13 25.27
C VAL A 16 -17.48 -14.75 24.08
N THR A 17 -18.04 -13.88 23.22
CA THR A 17 -18.67 -14.26 21.96
C THR A 17 -18.04 -13.48 20.81
N TRP A 18 -17.77 -14.16 19.71
CA TRP A 18 -17.33 -13.52 18.48
C TRP A 18 -18.46 -13.51 17.45
N ARG A 19 -18.63 -12.39 16.77
CA ARG A 19 -19.60 -12.24 15.68
C ARG A 19 -18.91 -11.71 14.44
N THR A 20 -19.25 -12.30 13.31
CA THR A 20 -18.98 -11.71 11.99
C THR A 20 -20.22 -10.95 11.52
N HIS A 21 -20.14 -10.21 10.42
CA HIS A 21 -21.32 -9.57 9.80
C HIS A 21 -22.50 -10.56 9.61
N ASN A 22 -22.22 -11.82 9.27
CA ASN A 22 -23.25 -12.76 8.84
C ASN A 22 -23.69 -13.74 9.92
N ARG A 23 -22.83 -14.03 10.91
CA ARG A 23 -23.12 -15.04 11.93
C ARG A 23 -22.31 -14.87 13.20
N THR A 24 -22.83 -15.45 14.27
CA THR A 24 -22.06 -15.71 15.48
C THR A 24 -21.11 -16.88 15.22
N LEU A 25 -19.87 -16.74 15.64
CA LEU A 25 -18.87 -17.81 15.56
C LEU A 25 -19.13 -18.82 16.67
N GLU A 26 -18.98 -20.09 16.32
CA GLU A 26 -19.12 -21.18 17.27
C GLU A 26 -17.90 -21.26 18.21
N ARG A 27 -18.10 -21.88 19.38
CA ARG A 27 -17.05 -21.98 20.41
C ARG A 27 -15.79 -22.68 19.90
N HIS A 28 -15.89 -23.59 18.93
CA HIS A 28 -14.74 -24.33 18.40
C HIS A 28 -13.91 -23.50 17.39
N GLU A 29 -14.46 -22.39 16.89
CA GLU A 29 -13.77 -21.50 15.95
C GLU A 29 -12.88 -20.46 16.65
N ALA A 30 -13.05 -20.30 17.97
CA ALA A 30 -12.26 -19.41 18.80
C ALA A 30 -11.58 -20.18 19.94
N VAL A 31 -10.34 -19.83 20.23
CA VAL A 31 -9.60 -20.39 21.36
C VAL A 31 -9.66 -19.39 22.51
N THR A 32 -10.38 -19.73 23.57
CA THR A 32 -10.54 -18.89 24.76
C THR A 32 -9.79 -19.48 25.95
N LYS A 33 -8.96 -18.67 26.58
CA LYS A 33 -8.26 -18.98 27.82
C LYS A 33 -8.75 -18.04 28.92
N THR A 34 -9.22 -18.62 30.01
CA THR A 34 -9.58 -17.90 31.24
C THR A 34 -8.55 -18.22 32.33
N THR A 35 -8.15 -17.21 33.08
CA THR A 35 -7.32 -17.37 34.29
C THR A 35 -7.89 -16.55 35.42
N GLN A 36 -7.96 -17.12 36.62
CA GLN A 36 -8.34 -16.37 37.82
C GLN A 36 -7.08 -15.82 38.50
N ASP A 37 -7.15 -14.56 38.89
CA ASP A 37 -6.13 -13.92 39.71
C ASP A 37 -6.27 -14.40 41.17
N PRO A 38 -5.22 -15.00 41.77
CA PRO A 38 -5.32 -15.59 43.09
C PRO A 38 -5.36 -14.54 44.22
N GLY A 39 -4.94 -13.31 43.98
CA GLY A 39 -4.94 -12.25 44.99
C GLY A 39 -6.28 -11.51 45.09
N THR A 40 -6.93 -11.30 43.94
CA THR A 40 -8.19 -10.54 43.84
C THR A 40 -9.42 -11.44 43.64
N GLY A 41 -9.23 -12.69 43.21
CA GLY A 41 -10.31 -13.61 42.84
C GLY A 41 -11.01 -13.25 41.51
N THR A 42 -10.51 -12.24 40.80
CA THR A 42 -11.08 -11.78 39.53
C THR A 42 -10.59 -12.61 38.34
N TYR A 43 -11.32 -12.57 37.23
CA TYR A 43 -11.05 -13.34 36.02
C TYR A 43 -10.47 -12.46 34.91
N ASN A 44 -9.42 -12.98 34.29
CA ASN A 44 -8.82 -12.44 33.07
C ASN A 44 -9.10 -13.39 31.92
N ILE A 45 -9.54 -12.87 30.78
CA ILE A 45 -9.87 -13.67 29.60
C ILE A 45 -9.01 -13.24 28.43
N SER A 46 -8.52 -14.20 27.67
CA SER A 46 -7.90 -13.98 26.35
C SER A 46 -8.55 -14.92 25.35
N SER A 47 -9.24 -14.37 24.36
CA SER A 47 -9.87 -15.13 23.28
C SER A 47 -9.23 -14.79 21.95
N ARG A 48 -9.00 -15.80 21.11
CA ARG A 48 -8.31 -15.69 19.83
C ARG A 48 -9.15 -16.32 18.73
N VAL A 49 -9.25 -15.65 17.58
CA VAL A 49 -9.91 -16.18 16.38
C VAL A 49 -9.09 -15.92 15.13
N ASN A 50 -9.14 -16.84 14.19
CA ASN A 50 -8.57 -16.67 12.86
C ASN A 50 -9.64 -16.21 11.89
N VAL A 51 -9.35 -15.15 11.15
CA VAL A 51 -10.29 -14.44 10.30
C VAL A 51 -9.66 -14.13 8.95
N THR A 52 -10.50 -14.10 7.91
CA THR A 52 -10.10 -13.72 6.56
C THR A 52 -10.21 -12.21 6.38
N GLU A 53 -9.52 -11.69 5.37
CA GLU A 53 -9.59 -10.28 5.02
C GLU A 53 -11.00 -9.87 4.56
N GLY A 54 -11.28 -8.57 4.62
CA GLY A 54 -12.57 -8.02 4.17
C GLY A 54 -13.76 -8.35 5.08
N GLN A 55 -13.53 -8.81 6.31
CA GLN A 55 -14.58 -9.15 7.26
C GLN A 55 -14.70 -8.12 8.39
N ASN A 56 -15.94 -7.87 8.80
CA ASN A 56 -16.25 -7.14 10.03
C ASN A 56 -16.40 -8.14 11.16
N ILE A 57 -15.64 -7.95 12.23
CA ILE A 57 -15.59 -8.83 13.38
C ILE A 57 -15.90 -8.04 14.65
N THR A 58 -16.77 -8.59 15.49
CA THR A 58 -17.12 -8.03 16.80
C THR A 58 -16.73 -9.04 17.88
N CYS A 59 -15.99 -8.59 18.89
CA CYS A 59 -15.84 -9.32 20.15
C CYS A 59 -16.85 -8.75 21.16
N SER A 60 -17.62 -9.60 21.82
CA SER A 60 -18.57 -9.22 22.87
C SER A 60 -18.25 -9.98 24.16
N ILE A 61 -18.21 -9.24 25.27
CA ILE A 61 -17.99 -9.75 26.62
C ILE A 61 -19.26 -9.52 27.43
N TYR A 62 -19.87 -10.61 27.90
CA TYR A 62 -21.09 -10.58 28.69
C TYR A 62 -20.80 -10.82 30.17
N ASN A 63 -21.29 -9.91 31.02
CA ASN A 63 -21.31 -10.07 32.47
C ASN A 63 -22.70 -10.57 32.92
N PRO A 64 -22.82 -11.81 33.45
CA PRO A 64 -24.11 -12.39 33.81
C PRO A 64 -24.75 -11.80 35.07
N ILE A 65 -23.98 -11.17 35.96
CA ILE A 65 -24.52 -10.58 37.20
C ILE A 65 -25.11 -9.20 36.91
N LEU A 66 -24.39 -8.38 36.14
CA LEU A 66 -24.86 -7.05 35.76
C LEU A 66 -25.85 -7.10 34.59
N ASN A 67 -25.91 -8.23 33.88
CA ASN A 67 -26.65 -8.41 32.63
C ASN A 67 -26.25 -7.38 31.56
N GLU A 68 -24.96 -7.07 31.49
CA GLU A 68 -24.39 -6.08 30.59
C GLU A 68 -23.46 -6.73 29.57
N THR A 69 -23.42 -6.16 28.36
CA THR A 69 -22.51 -6.62 27.29
C THR A 69 -21.65 -5.46 26.83
N GLN A 70 -20.34 -5.63 26.90
CA GLN A 70 -19.38 -4.73 26.27
C GLN A 70 -18.90 -5.33 24.96
N SER A 71 -18.94 -4.56 23.88
CA SER A 71 -18.53 -5.03 22.55
C SER A 71 -17.50 -4.12 21.91
N ASN A 72 -16.52 -4.70 21.22
CA ASN A 72 -15.54 -3.99 20.42
C ASN A 72 -15.65 -4.45 18.96
N PHE A 73 -15.71 -3.49 18.04
CA PHE A 73 -15.91 -3.70 16.61
C PHE A 73 -14.61 -3.46 15.85
N ILE A 74 -14.25 -4.42 15.00
CA ILE A 74 -12.98 -4.45 14.27
C ILE A 74 -13.30 -4.65 12.79
N VAL A 75 -12.92 -3.69 11.95
CA VAL A 75 -13.03 -3.78 10.49
C VAL A 75 -11.72 -4.28 9.92
N ILE A 76 -11.76 -5.40 9.22
CA ILE A 76 -10.60 -5.92 8.50
C ILE A 76 -10.71 -5.45 7.06
N PRO A 77 -9.79 -4.59 6.58
CA PRO A 77 -9.80 -4.19 5.19
C PRO A 77 -9.58 -5.41 4.29
N ALA A 78 -10.29 -5.48 3.16
CA ALA A 78 -9.93 -6.40 2.10
C ALA A 78 -8.59 -5.95 1.51
N SER A 79 -7.66 -6.87 1.23
CA SER A 79 -6.54 -6.55 0.36
C SER A 79 -7.10 -6.00 -0.95
N LYS A 80 -6.68 -4.79 -1.30
CA LYS A 80 -6.90 -4.29 -2.65
C LYS A 80 -5.95 -5.10 -3.52
N GLU A 81 -6.47 -6.09 -4.24
CA GLU A 81 -5.74 -6.64 -5.37
C GLU A 81 -5.51 -5.50 -6.36
N GLU A 82 -4.32 -4.92 -6.31
CA GLU A 82 -3.88 -4.02 -7.35
C GLU A 82 -3.80 -4.86 -8.62
N ASN A 83 -4.78 -4.70 -9.50
CA ASN A 83 -4.80 -5.33 -10.82
C ASN A 83 -3.62 -4.82 -11.63
N HIS A 84 -2.46 -5.43 -11.43
CA HIS A 84 -1.19 -5.09 -12.07
C HIS A 84 -1.34 -5.12 -13.59
N LEU A 85 -2.18 -6.03 -14.10
CA LEU A 85 -2.54 -6.13 -15.52
C LEU A 85 -3.22 -4.85 -16.04
N LEU A 86 -4.20 -4.29 -15.33
CA LEU A 86 -4.82 -3.01 -15.73
C LEU A 86 -3.81 -1.87 -15.72
N LYS A 87 -2.89 -1.85 -14.74
CA LYS A 87 -1.81 -0.85 -14.68
C LYS A 87 -0.88 -0.96 -15.91
N TRP A 88 -0.43 -2.15 -16.28
CA TRP A 88 0.42 -2.36 -17.47
C TRP A 88 -0.30 -2.08 -18.77
N ILE A 89 -1.56 -2.50 -18.89
CA ILE A 89 -2.38 -2.23 -20.08
C ILE A 89 -2.53 -0.72 -20.26
N LEU A 90 -2.83 0.04 -19.20
CA LEU A 90 -2.94 1.49 -19.29
C LEU A 90 -1.59 2.13 -19.66
N ALA A 91 -0.49 1.66 -19.06
CA ALA A 91 0.85 2.17 -19.34
C ALA A 91 1.32 1.88 -20.78
N ALA A 92 0.93 0.76 -21.38
CA ALA A 92 1.33 0.38 -22.74
C ALA A 92 0.37 0.93 -23.82
N VAL A 93 -0.94 0.85 -23.58
CA VAL A 93 -1.96 1.19 -24.58
C VAL A 93 -2.15 2.70 -24.71
N CYS A 94 -2.15 3.46 -23.61
CA CYS A 94 -2.31 4.91 -23.67
C CYS A 94 -1.25 5.62 -24.54
N PRO A 95 0.07 5.37 -24.41
CA PRO A 95 1.05 6.04 -25.26
C PRO A 95 0.93 5.65 -26.73
N LEU A 96 0.61 4.38 -27.04
CA LEU A 96 0.37 3.95 -28.42
C LEU A 96 -0.80 4.70 -29.06
N VAL A 97 -1.93 4.84 -28.34
CA VAL A 97 -3.11 5.58 -28.84
C VAL A 97 -2.79 7.07 -29.02
N VAL A 98 -2.05 7.68 -28.09
CA VAL A 98 -1.63 9.08 -28.20
C VAL A 98 -0.69 9.29 -29.39
N LEU A 99 0.25 8.38 -29.63
CA LEU A 99 1.14 8.43 -30.80
C LEU A 99 0.36 8.30 -32.11
N LEU A 100 -0.58 7.36 -32.20
CA LEU A 100 -1.39 7.17 -33.40
C LEU A 100 -2.27 8.39 -33.70
N THR A 101 -2.90 8.97 -32.68
CA THR A 101 -3.70 10.19 -32.85
C THR A 101 -2.83 11.38 -33.28
N ALA A 102 -1.65 11.56 -32.69
CA ALA A 102 -0.69 12.58 -33.10
C ALA A 102 -0.25 12.41 -34.57
N VAL A 103 0.05 11.18 -35.01
CA VAL A 103 0.41 10.87 -36.40
C VAL A 103 -0.73 11.23 -37.35
N VAL A 104 -1.97 10.83 -37.04
CA VAL A 104 -3.15 11.15 -37.86
C VAL A 104 -3.37 12.65 -37.96
N LEU A 105 -3.23 13.40 -36.86
CA LEU A 105 -3.32 14.85 -36.85
C LEU A 105 -2.20 15.50 -37.68
N CYS A 106 -0.97 15.01 -37.58
CA CYS A 106 0.15 15.50 -38.39
C CYS A 106 -0.04 15.27 -39.89
N VAL A 107 -0.67 14.16 -40.28
CA VAL A 107 -0.97 13.85 -41.68
C VAL A 107 -2.14 14.68 -42.21
N LYS A 108 -3.23 14.82 -41.43
CA LYS A 108 -4.40 15.61 -41.84
C LYS A 108 -4.18 17.11 -41.82
N TYR A 109 -3.36 17.61 -40.90
CA TYR A 109 -3.13 19.04 -40.71
C TYR A 109 -1.66 19.43 -40.92
N PRO A 110 -1.12 19.25 -42.14
CA PRO A 110 0.29 19.53 -42.44
C PRO A 110 0.62 21.04 -42.35
N ASN A 111 -0.38 21.92 -42.33
CA ASN A 111 -0.20 23.35 -42.12
C ASN A 111 0.24 23.72 -40.68
N LEU A 112 -0.11 22.94 -39.64
CA LEU A 112 0.42 23.18 -38.27
C LEU A 112 1.90 22.79 -38.14
N ARG A 113 2.35 21.77 -38.88
CA ARG A 113 3.76 21.32 -38.94
C ARG A 113 4.70 22.41 -39.46
N LYS A 114 4.22 23.28 -40.35
CA LYS A 114 5.01 24.40 -40.90
C LYS A 114 5.26 25.51 -39.89
N SER A 115 4.37 25.69 -38.90
CA SER A 115 4.53 26.72 -37.87
C SER A 115 5.61 26.35 -36.85
N TRP A 116 5.68 25.09 -36.42
CA TRP A 116 6.65 24.61 -35.44
C TRP A 116 8.07 24.45 -35.99
N ARG A 117 8.23 24.13 -37.28
CA ARG A 117 9.57 24.10 -37.93
C ARG A 117 10.29 25.45 -37.90
N LYS A 118 9.56 26.56 -37.82
CA LYS A 118 10.14 27.90 -37.79
C LYS A 118 10.71 28.29 -36.42
N MET A 119 10.36 27.57 -35.36
CA MET A 119 10.71 27.95 -33.97
C MET A 119 11.96 27.24 -33.43
N ILE A 120 12.52 26.26 -34.14
CA ILE A 120 13.70 25.46 -33.72
C ILE A 120 15.03 26.06 -34.23
N HIS A 121 14.98 27.08 -35.10
CA HIS A 121 16.16 27.60 -35.81
C HIS A 121 16.91 28.76 -35.12
N CYS A 122 16.79 28.94 -33.81
CA CYS A 122 17.42 30.05 -33.07
C CYS A 122 18.46 29.60 -32.04
N CYS A 123 19.39 28.72 -32.40
CA CYS A 123 20.67 28.60 -31.69
C CYS A 123 21.78 29.08 -32.64
N PRO A 124 22.59 30.09 -32.29
CA PRO A 124 23.75 30.46 -33.08
C PRO A 124 24.79 29.34 -33.06
N GLU A 125 25.38 29.08 -34.22
CA GLU A 125 26.53 28.18 -34.46
C GLU A 125 27.71 28.55 -33.55
N PRO A 126 28.39 27.60 -32.87
CA PRO A 126 29.70 27.87 -32.26
C PRO A 126 30.77 28.08 -33.34
N GLU A 127 31.49 29.19 -33.24
CA GLU A 127 32.55 29.63 -34.16
C GLU A 127 33.75 28.65 -34.18
N PRO A 128 34.42 28.43 -35.33
CA PRO A 128 35.32 27.28 -35.49
C PRO A 128 36.67 27.44 -34.79
N GLU A 129 37.11 26.28 -34.31
CA GLU A 129 38.40 25.95 -33.73
C GLU A 129 39.58 26.41 -34.61
N ASN A 130 40.39 27.32 -34.08
CA ASN A 130 41.72 27.65 -34.56
C ASN A 130 42.72 26.70 -33.87
N THR A 131 43.35 25.82 -34.64
CA THR A 131 44.55 25.08 -34.26
C THR A 131 45.77 25.82 -34.80
N ALA A 132 46.66 26.29 -33.92
CA ALA A 132 48.10 26.39 -34.21
C ALA A 132 48.93 26.65 -32.94
N GLN A 133 49.88 25.72 -32.67
CA GLN A 133 51.22 25.87 -32.07
C GLN A 133 51.54 24.97 -30.86
N GLU A 134 51.93 23.74 -31.18
CA GLU A 134 53.12 23.04 -30.62
C GLU A 134 54.37 23.86 -31.04
N PRO A 135 55.38 24.20 -30.19
CA PRO A 135 56.24 23.27 -29.41
C PRO A 135 56.54 23.79 -27.98
N GLU A 136 57.11 23.03 -27.04
CA GLU A 136 58.55 22.74 -26.92
C GLU A 136 58.77 21.79 -25.73
N ILE A 137 59.64 20.81 -25.96
CA ILE A 137 60.08 19.78 -25.02
C ILE A 137 60.94 20.41 -23.93
N ALA A 138 60.56 20.24 -22.67
CA ALA A 138 61.46 20.42 -21.52
C ALA A 138 61.49 19.15 -20.67
N GLU A 139 62.58 18.42 -20.90
CA GLU A 139 63.10 17.28 -20.18
C GLU A 139 63.46 17.65 -18.72
N LEU A 140 62.92 16.93 -17.72
CA LEU A 140 63.65 16.67 -16.45
C LEU A 140 63.08 15.47 -15.66
N ASN A 141 63.67 14.31 -15.94
CA ASN A 141 64.17 13.26 -15.03
C ASN A 141 63.42 12.87 -13.72
N PRO A 142 63.14 11.56 -13.49
CA PRO A 142 62.97 10.99 -12.15
C PRO A 142 64.29 10.38 -11.62
N GLN A 143 64.74 10.84 -10.45
CA GLN A 143 65.72 10.12 -9.65
C GLN A 143 65.19 9.92 -8.22
N GLN A 144 64.97 8.64 -7.93
CA GLN A 144 65.14 7.94 -6.65
C GLN A 144 64.11 8.12 -5.52
#